data_AF-A0A6M3XCJ2-F1
#
_entry.id   AF-A0A6M3XCJ2-F1
#
_cell.length_a   1.000
_cell.length_b   1.000
_cell.length_c   1.000
_cell.angle_alpha   90.00
_cell.angle_beta   90.00
_cell.angle_gamma   90.00
#
_symmetry.space_group_name_H-M   'P 1'
#
loop_
_entity.id
_entity.type
_entity.pdbx_description
1 polymer ?
#
loop_
_entity_poly.entity_id
_entity_poly.type
_entity_poly.pdbx_seq_one_letter_code
_entity_poly.pdbx_strand_id
1 'polypeptide(L)'
;AQQASSGDYAQQVSSGDNAQQASSGYNAKQASSGYNAQQVSSGNNAQQASSGNNAQQASSGNYAKQASSGDNAQHKAIGKNSVIVCAGMASRIKGVKGTFFALTEWGYDKENNYYPLNIKTGKIDGDELKENTWYELKNGEFIKAE
;
A
#
# COMPACT_ATOMS: atom_id res chain seq x y z
N ALA A 1 -9.37 -0.21 17.20
CA ALA A 1 -9.84 -1.62 17.25
C ALA A 1 -8.69 -2.55 16.85
N GLN A 2 -8.58 -3.74 17.45
CA GLN A 2 -7.53 -4.72 17.13
C GLN A 2 -8.16 -6.06 16.71
N GLN A 3 -7.79 -6.58 15.55
CA GLN A 3 -8.32 -7.84 15.00
C GLN A 3 -7.18 -8.73 14.51
N ALA A 4 -7.23 -10.02 14.82
CA ALA A 4 -6.33 -11.03 14.28
C ALA A 4 -7.14 -12.20 13.72
N SER A 5 -6.73 -12.75 12.57
CA SER A 5 -7.36 -13.92 11.98
C SER A 5 -6.31 -14.86 11.39
N SER A 6 -6.61 -16.15 11.39
CA SER A 6 -5.81 -17.18 10.75
C SER A 6 -6.74 -18.16 10.02
N GLY A 7 -6.17 -18.94 9.10
CA GLY A 7 -6.92 -19.86 8.25
C GLY A 7 -7.26 -19.28 6.89
N ASP A 8 -7.51 -20.17 5.94
CA ASP A 8 -7.72 -19.82 4.54
C ASP A 8 -8.97 -18.96 4.37
N TYR A 9 -8.89 -17.98 3.47
CA TYR A 9 -9.97 -17.07 3.13
C TYR A 9 -10.47 -16.19 4.28
N ALA A 10 -9.66 -15.97 5.33
CA ALA A 10 -10.03 -15.09 6.43
C ALA A 10 -10.40 -13.68 5.93
N GLN A 11 -11.50 -13.12 6.46
CA GLN A 11 -11.99 -11.79 6.08
C GLN A 11 -12.03 -10.89 7.32
N GLN A 12 -11.40 -9.73 7.23
CA GLN A 12 -11.38 -8.74 8.30
C GLN A 12 -11.75 -7.37 7.76
N VAL A 13 -12.67 -6.70 8.45
CA VAL A 13 -13.07 -5.32 8.16
C VAL A 13 -12.97 -4.53 9.46
N SER A 14 -12.33 -3.37 9.39
CA SER A 14 -12.22 -2.45 10.52
C SER A 14 -12.48 -1.01 10.07
N SER A 15 -13.13 -0.24 10.94
CA SER A 15 -13.38 1.18 10.75
C SER A 15 -13.00 1.93 12.02
N GLY A 16 -12.42 3.11 11.86
CA GLY A 16 -12.07 4.00 12.96
C GLY A 16 -10.57 4.22 13.10
N ASP A 17 -10.22 5.24 13.88
CA ASP A 17 -8.85 5.69 13.99
C ASP A 17 -7.97 4.66 14.70
N ASN A 18 -6.74 4.49 14.20
CA ASN A 18 -5.73 3.58 14.71
C ASN A 18 -6.19 2.10 14.76
N ALA A 19 -6.99 1.68 13.79
CA ALA A 19 -7.33 0.27 13.60
C ALA A 19 -6.09 -0.59 13.31
N GLN A 20 -5.98 -1.75 13.95
CA GLN A 20 -4.89 -2.72 13.71
C GLN A 20 -5.47 -4.08 13.31
N GLN A 21 -5.06 -4.60 12.15
CA GLN A 21 -5.51 -5.87 11.60
C GLN A 21 -4.32 -6.75 11.21
N ALA A 22 -4.34 -8.01 11.62
CA ALA A 22 -3.33 -9.01 11.28
C ALA A 22 -3.97 -10.29 10.72
N SER A 23 -3.41 -10.85 9.63
CA SER A 23 -3.86 -12.12 9.06
C SER A 23 -2.73 -12.98 8.50
N SER A 24 -2.80 -14.30 8.64
CA SER A 24 -1.75 -15.23 8.18
C SER A 24 -2.19 -16.33 7.21
N GLY A 25 -3.48 -16.37 6.84
CA GLY A 25 -4.03 -17.43 5.99
C GLY A 25 -3.91 -17.19 4.48
N TYR A 26 -4.00 -18.25 3.67
CA TYR A 26 -4.03 -18.12 2.21
C TYR A 26 -5.27 -17.34 1.75
N ASN A 27 -5.11 -16.46 0.76
CA ASN A 27 -6.21 -15.65 0.22
C ASN A 27 -6.95 -14.78 1.28
N ALA A 28 -6.26 -14.38 2.35
CA ALA A 28 -6.81 -13.47 3.34
C ALA A 28 -7.23 -12.14 2.70
N LYS A 29 -8.36 -11.59 3.16
CA LYS A 29 -8.89 -10.29 2.72
C LYS A 29 -8.99 -9.36 3.92
N GLN A 30 -8.32 -8.22 3.85
CA GLN A 30 -8.35 -7.18 4.88
C GLN A 30 -8.79 -5.87 4.25
N ALA A 31 -9.74 -5.20 4.90
CA ALA A 31 -10.17 -3.85 4.54
C ALA A 31 -10.20 -2.96 5.78
N SER A 32 -9.68 -1.74 5.65
CA SER A 32 -9.79 -0.73 6.70
C SER A 32 -10.21 0.64 6.18
N SER A 33 -10.90 1.38 7.04
CA SER A 33 -11.19 2.80 6.87
C SER A 33 -10.88 3.54 8.19
N GLY A 34 -10.57 4.83 8.13
CA GLY A 34 -10.18 5.64 9.30
C GLY A 34 -8.71 6.04 9.31
N TYR A 35 -8.34 6.98 10.17
CA TYR A 35 -7.00 7.55 10.21
C TYR A 35 -5.99 6.57 10.84
N ASN A 36 -4.75 6.51 10.32
CA ASN A 36 -3.67 5.67 10.86
C ASN A 36 -3.97 4.16 10.95
N ALA A 37 -4.74 3.59 10.03
CA ALA A 37 -4.98 2.16 10.05
C ALA A 37 -3.71 1.36 9.71
N GLN A 38 -3.47 0.26 10.44
CA GLN A 38 -2.36 -0.67 10.22
C GLN A 38 -2.91 -2.04 9.82
N GLN A 39 -2.50 -2.55 8.66
CA GLN A 39 -2.86 -3.88 8.18
C GLN A 39 -1.60 -4.69 7.87
N VAL A 40 -1.49 -5.87 8.47
CA VAL A 40 -0.35 -6.77 8.24
C VAL A 40 -0.87 -8.13 7.79
N SER A 41 -0.27 -8.68 6.73
CA SER A 41 -0.55 -10.04 6.29
C SER A 41 0.72 -10.84 6.02
N SER A 42 0.73 -12.12 6.39
CA SER A 42 1.79 -13.07 6.02
C SER A 42 1.34 -14.19 5.08
N GLY A 43 0.06 -14.21 4.71
CA GLY A 43 -0.52 -15.22 3.83
C GLY A 43 -0.25 -14.96 2.35
N ASN A 44 -0.04 -16.02 1.56
CA ASN A 44 0.07 -15.91 0.11
C ASN A 44 -1.26 -15.47 -0.51
N ASN A 45 -1.21 -14.68 -1.59
CA ASN A 45 -2.36 -14.11 -2.30
C ASN A 45 -3.26 -13.21 -1.41
N ALA A 46 -2.70 -12.63 -0.34
CA ALA A 46 -3.43 -11.70 0.51
C ALA A 46 -3.91 -10.48 -0.30
N GLN A 47 -5.11 -10.01 0.01
CA GLN A 47 -5.71 -8.80 -0.55
C GLN A 47 -5.93 -7.81 0.58
N GLN A 48 -5.29 -6.66 0.52
CA GLN A 48 -5.36 -5.63 1.56
C GLN A 48 -5.80 -4.32 0.91
N ALA A 49 -6.85 -3.68 1.43
CA ALA A 49 -7.36 -2.42 0.91
C ALA A 49 -7.54 -1.41 2.06
N SER A 50 -7.18 -0.15 1.84
CA SER A 50 -7.47 0.93 2.79
C SER A 50 -8.01 2.17 2.10
N SER A 51 -8.95 2.85 2.72
CA SER A 51 -9.39 4.19 2.30
C SER A 51 -8.99 5.27 3.30
N GLY A 52 -8.21 4.91 4.32
CA GLY A 52 -7.82 5.78 5.42
C GLY A 52 -6.56 6.59 5.14
N ASN A 53 -6.51 7.83 5.64
CA ASN A 53 -5.27 8.62 5.61
C ASN A 53 -4.22 8.02 6.56
N ASN A 54 -2.96 8.10 6.17
CA ASN A 54 -1.81 7.54 6.87
C ASN A 54 -1.90 6.01 7.08
N ALA A 55 -2.58 5.31 6.18
CA ALA A 55 -2.67 3.86 6.22
C ALA A 55 -1.28 3.22 6.06
N GLN A 56 -0.98 2.23 6.89
CA GLN A 56 0.23 1.43 6.80
C GLN A 56 -0.16 -0.01 6.47
N GLN A 57 0.24 -0.49 5.29
CA GLN A 57 -0.04 -1.86 4.86
C GLN A 57 1.25 -2.62 4.65
N ALA A 58 1.36 -3.80 5.23
CA ALA A 58 2.51 -4.68 5.05
C ALA A 58 2.06 -6.09 4.64
N SER A 59 2.72 -6.67 3.64
CA SER A 59 2.57 -8.07 3.29
C SER A 59 3.89 -8.79 3.12
N SER A 60 4.02 -9.98 3.71
CA SER A 60 5.15 -10.88 3.49
C SER A 60 4.83 -12.11 2.63
N GLY A 61 3.56 -12.33 2.31
CA GLY A 61 3.14 -13.42 1.44
C GLY A 61 3.38 -13.11 -0.04
N ASN A 62 3.67 -14.14 -0.83
CA ASN A 62 3.82 -13.99 -2.27
C ASN A 62 2.49 -13.62 -2.93
N TYR A 63 2.55 -12.88 -4.04
CA TYR A 63 1.39 -12.48 -4.85
C TYR A 63 0.38 -11.61 -4.11
N ALA A 64 0.82 -10.90 -3.07
CA ALA A 64 -0.04 -10.00 -2.33
C ALA A 64 -0.51 -8.84 -3.21
N LYS A 65 -1.74 -8.38 -3.00
CA LYS A 65 -2.34 -7.23 -3.68
C LYS A 65 -2.73 -6.22 -2.62
N GLN A 66 -2.12 -5.05 -2.67
CA GLN A 66 -2.33 -3.97 -1.70
C GLN A 66 -2.82 -2.72 -2.42
N ALA A 67 -3.84 -2.07 -1.89
CA ALA A 67 -4.40 -0.86 -2.48
C ALA A 67 -4.78 0.18 -1.41
N SER A 68 -4.47 1.45 -1.66
CA SER A 68 -4.97 2.56 -0.84
C SER A 68 -5.43 3.74 -1.67
N SER A 69 -6.51 4.38 -1.23
CA SER A 69 -6.98 5.67 -1.76
C SER A 69 -6.75 6.83 -0.79
N GLY A 70 -6.31 6.58 0.44
CA GLY A 70 -6.06 7.64 1.42
C GLY A 70 -4.69 8.28 1.25
N ASP A 71 -4.56 9.50 1.74
CA ASP A 71 -3.31 10.27 1.65
C ASP A 71 -2.26 9.75 2.63
N ASN A 72 -0.98 9.96 2.31
CA ASN A 72 0.18 9.57 3.13
C ASN A 72 0.26 8.06 3.39
N ALA A 73 -0.27 7.23 2.49
CA ALA A 73 -0.23 5.78 2.64
C ALA A 73 1.20 5.24 2.52
N GLN A 74 1.56 4.26 3.35
CA GLN A 74 2.89 3.64 3.36
C GLN A 74 2.76 2.13 3.23
N HIS A 75 3.09 1.60 2.06
CA HIS A 75 2.87 0.18 1.75
C HIS A 75 4.17 -0.58 1.55
N LYS A 76 4.30 -1.73 2.19
CA LYS A 76 5.47 -2.60 2.10
C LYS A 76 5.08 -4.00 1.64
N ALA A 77 5.69 -4.49 0.56
CA ALA A 77 5.58 -5.88 0.13
C ALA A 77 6.95 -6.55 0.10
N ILE A 78 7.15 -7.60 0.90
CA ILE A 78 8.37 -8.42 0.88
C ILE A 78 8.17 -9.81 0.29
N GLY A 79 6.92 -10.19 -0.01
CA GLY A 79 6.63 -11.38 -0.80
C GLY A 79 6.77 -11.13 -2.30
N LYS A 80 7.20 -12.15 -3.03
CA LYS A 80 7.51 -12.06 -4.47
C LYS A 80 6.26 -11.79 -5.29
N ASN A 81 6.43 -11.10 -6.43
CA ASN A 81 5.38 -10.86 -7.43
C ASN A 81 4.12 -10.17 -6.87
N SER A 82 4.30 -9.33 -5.85
CA SER A 82 3.21 -8.55 -5.25
C SER A 82 2.88 -7.31 -6.09
N VAL A 83 1.69 -6.77 -5.90
CA VAL A 83 1.21 -5.54 -6.57
C VAL A 83 0.74 -4.54 -5.52
N ILE A 84 1.20 -3.29 -5.63
CA ILE A 84 0.81 -2.20 -4.75
C ILE A 84 0.24 -1.02 -5.56
N VAL A 85 -0.94 -0.52 -5.21
CA VAL A 85 -1.51 0.69 -5.82
C VAL A 85 -1.80 1.71 -4.72
N CYS A 86 -1.26 2.91 -4.85
CA CYS A 86 -1.60 4.03 -3.97
C CYS A 86 -2.09 5.20 -4.80
N ALA A 87 -3.36 5.56 -4.61
CA ALA A 87 -4.04 6.61 -5.35
C ALA A 87 -4.15 7.95 -4.58
N GLY A 88 -3.80 7.98 -3.30
CA GLY A 88 -3.81 9.19 -2.47
C GLY A 88 -2.50 9.98 -2.54
N MET A 89 -2.53 11.22 -2.03
CA MET A 89 -1.36 12.11 -1.96
C MET A 89 -0.20 11.50 -1.21
N ALA A 90 1.03 11.91 -1.51
CA ALA A 90 2.21 11.67 -0.66
C ALA A 90 2.36 10.20 -0.23
N SER A 91 1.86 9.29 -1.06
CA SER A 91 1.94 7.87 -0.80
C SER A 91 3.31 7.35 -1.19
N ARG A 92 3.78 6.34 -0.46
CA ARG A 92 5.06 5.70 -0.72
C ARG A 92 4.98 4.19 -0.63
N ILE A 93 5.80 3.52 -1.42
CA ILE A 93 5.88 2.07 -1.48
C ILE A 93 7.28 1.57 -1.23
N LYS A 94 7.41 0.37 -0.67
CA LYS A 94 8.66 -0.38 -0.53
C LYS A 94 8.42 -1.82 -0.97
N GLY A 95 9.24 -2.30 -1.89
CA GLY A 95 9.10 -3.65 -2.45
C GLY A 95 10.41 -4.44 -2.46
N VAL A 96 10.28 -5.73 -2.77
CA VAL A 96 11.38 -6.61 -3.21
C VAL A 96 11.35 -6.74 -4.73
N LYS A 97 12.40 -7.34 -5.31
CA LYS A 97 12.47 -7.55 -6.76
C LYS A 97 11.24 -8.32 -7.27
N GLY A 98 10.63 -7.79 -8.32
CA GLY A 98 9.41 -8.33 -8.90
C GLY A 98 8.11 -7.69 -8.39
N THR A 99 8.15 -6.84 -7.35
CA THR A 99 6.97 -6.07 -6.94
C THR A 99 6.61 -5.04 -8.01
N PHE A 100 5.40 -5.12 -8.53
CA PHE A 100 4.81 -4.08 -9.38
C PHE A 100 4.08 -3.06 -8.52
N PHE A 101 4.07 -1.80 -8.96
CA PHE A 101 3.35 -0.77 -8.24
C PHE A 101 2.81 0.34 -9.16
N ALA A 102 1.84 1.09 -8.65
CA ALA A 102 1.37 2.35 -9.21
C ALA A 102 1.29 3.40 -8.10
N LEU A 103 1.82 4.59 -8.39
CA LEU A 103 1.78 5.75 -7.52
C LEU A 103 1.14 6.93 -8.27
N THR A 104 0.37 7.72 -7.55
CA THR A 104 -0.20 8.97 -8.04
C THR A 104 0.53 10.18 -7.48
N GLU A 105 0.78 11.16 -8.34
CA GLU A 105 1.21 12.50 -7.98
C GLU A 105 0.02 13.44 -8.10
N TRP A 106 -0.07 14.41 -7.20
CA TRP A 106 -1.18 15.34 -7.13
C TRP A 106 -0.70 16.75 -6.85
N GLY A 107 -1.53 17.72 -7.24
CA GLY A 107 -1.26 19.14 -7.08
C GLY A 107 -2.51 19.92 -6.69
N TYR A 108 -2.30 21.22 -6.53
CA TYR A 108 -3.33 22.19 -6.18
C TYR A 108 -3.39 23.29 -7.24
N ASP A 109 -4.58 23.77 -7.54
CA ASP A 109 -4.75 24.96 -8.39
C ASP A 109 -4.69 26.23 -7.52
N LYS A 110 -4.94 27.39 -8.15
CA LYS A 110 -4.93 28.68 -7.45
C LYS A 110 -6.07 28.82 -6.43
N GLU A 111 -7.09 27.97 -6.49
CA GLU A 111 -8.27 27.97 -5.62
C GLU A 111 -8.15 26.89 -4.52
N ASN A 112 -7.02 26.20 -4.43
CA ASN A 112 -6.79 25.04 -3.56
C ASN A 112 -7.65 23.81 -3.90
N ASN A 113 -8.16 23.70 -5.12
CA ASN A 113 -8.78 22.46 -5.57
C ASN A 113 -7.68 21.43 -5.85
N TYR A 114 -7.90 20.21 -5.39
CA TYR A 114 -6.96 19.12 -5.49
C TYR A 114 -7.23 18.27 -6.74
N TYR A 115 -6.19 17.99 -7.54
CA TYR A 115 -6.32 17.22 -8.77
C TYR A 115 -5.09 16.35 -9.05
N PRO A 116 -5.28 15.17 -9.69
CA PRO A 116 -4.17 14.28 -10.02
C PRO A 116 -3.32 14.92 -11.13
N LEU A 117 -2.01 14.99 -10.90
CA LEU A 117 -1.03 15.47 -11.88
C LEU A 117 -0.53 14.32 -12.75
N ASN A 118 -0.26 13.16 -12.15
CA ASN A 118 0.30 12.02 -12.85
C ASN A 118 -0.04 10.70 -12.15
N ILE A 119 -0.06 9.61 -12.92
CA ILE A 119 -0.03 8.25 -12.41
C ILE A 119 1.03 7.47 -13.18
N LYS A 120 1.99 6.89 -12.45
CA LYS A 120 3.09 6.13 -13.07
C LYS A 120 3.13 4.74 -12.46
N THR A 121 3.26 3.74 -13.31
CA THR A 121 3.49 2.36 -12.92
C THR A 121 4.97 2.03 -12.96
N GLY A 122 5.45 1.26 -11.99
CA GLY A 122 6.83 0.82 -11.93
C GLY A 122 6.94 -0.63 -11.48
N LYS A 123 8.15 -1.18 -11.61
CA LYS A 123 8.51 -2.51 -11.10
C LYS A 123 9.85 -2.40 -10.39
N ILE A 124 9.90 -2.89 -9.15
CA ILE A 124 11.18 -3.05 -8.45
C ILE A 124 11.98 -4.13 -9.18
N ASP A 125 13.07 -3.74 -9.85
CA ASP A 125 13.90 -4.61 -10.70
C ASP A 125 15.24 -4.98 -10.04
N GLY A 126 15.66 -4.21 -9.03
CA GLY A 126 16.94 -4.32 -8.34
C GLY A 126 18.06 -3.48 -8.96
N ASP A 127 17.81 -2.84 -10.11
CA ASP A 127 18.79 -2.12 -10.92
C ASP A 127 18.51 -0.62 -10.89
N GLU A 128 17.45 -0.14 -11.52
CA GLU A 128 17.04 1.26 -11.41
C GLU A 128 16.26 1.49 -10.11
N LEU A 129 15.30 0.59 -9.85
CA LEU A 129 14.46 0.60 -8.67
C LEU A 129 14.93 -0.49 -7.69
N LYS A 130 15.62 -0.06 -6.64
CA LYS A 130 16.29 -0.91 -5.66
C LYS A 130 15.31 -1.54 -4.68
N GLU A 131 15.61 -2.78 -4.30
CA GLU A 131 14.86 -3.49 -3.26
C GLU A 131 14.94 -2.76 -1.92
N ASN A 132 13.93 -2.95 -1.08
CA ASN A 132 13.87 -2.44 0.29
C ASN A 132 14.04 -0.91 0.42
N THR A 133 13.84 -0.18 -0.67
CA THR A 133 13.92 1.28 -0.75
C THR A 133 12.51 1.85 -0.85
N TRP A 134 12.24 2.94 -0.13
CA TRP A 134 10.97 3.66 -0.25
C TRP A 134 10.97 4.51 -1.50
N TYR A 135 9.91 4.43 -2.29
CA TYR A 135 9.70 5.24 -3.48
C TYR A 135 8.39 6.00 -3.40
N GLU A 136 8.40 7.23 -3.90
CA GLU A 136 7.24 8.10 -4.11
C GLU A 136 7.31 8.69 -5.52
N LEU A 137 6.19 9.18 -6.06
CA LEU A 137 6.14 9.84 -7.38
C LEU A 137 6.15 11.36 -7.17
N LYS A 138 7.20 12.03 -7.66
CA LYS A 138 7.32 13.50 -7.66
C LYS A 138 7.88 13.99 -8.99
N ASN A 139 7.31 15.07 -9.49
CA ASN A 139 7.60 15.67 -10.79
C ASN A 139 7.63 14.64 -11.94
N GLY A 140 6.70 13.67 -11.91
CA GLY A 140 6.62 12.59 -12.88
C GLY A 140 7.69 11.50 -12.79
N GLU A 141 8.56 11.54 -11.78
CA GLU A 141 9.63 10.56 -11.57
C GLU A 141 9.55 9.84 -10.22
N PHE A 142 9.99 8.59 -10.21
CA PHE A 142 10.13 7.84 -8.96
C PHE A 142 11.37 8.32 -8.23
N ILE A 143 11.17 8.91 -7.06
CA ILE A 143 12.26 9.36 -6.20
C ILE A 143 12.33 8.50 -4.95
N LYS A 144 13.53 8.41 -4.36
CA LYS A 144 13.72 7.74 -3.07
C LYS A 144 13.18 8.65 -1.97
N ALA A 145 12.31 8.11 -1.13
CA ALA A 145 11.84 8.78 0.07
C ALA A 145 12.71 8.37 1.27
N GLU A 146 13.12 9.32 2.10
CA GLU A 146 13.82 9.07 3.37
C GLU A 146 12.87 8.55 4.47
#